data_AF-X1NLD3-F1
#
_entry.id   AF-X1NLD3-F1
#
_cell.length_a   1.000
_cell.length_b   1.000
_cell.length_c   1.000
_cell.angle_alpha   90.00
_cell.angle_beta   90.00
_cell.angle_gamma   90.00
#
_symmetry.space_group_name_H-M   'P 1'
#
loop_
_entity.id
_entity.type
_entity.pdbx_description
1 polymer ?
#
loop_
_entity_poly.entity_id
_entity_poly.type
_entity_poly.pdbx_seq_one_letter_code
_entity_poly.pdbx_strand_id
1 'polypeptide(L)'
;DRNRIALQMDILGISAFGMNNILCLSGDPVSFGNQPEAKPVFDLNSTQFIKMVKVLRDEKKFENGEPISGKEPRLFIGAVANPFAEPQEHESVHPGEKVAAGADFIQTLAVYNIEKFNKWMELVRGEGLHKKVKILAGITPITSAAAARYMKTKIPNMDIPDEIIERLRKVRNREEMIEEGIKIAIETINHLREIEGIAGIHIMTLQREELIPKICSTVGLHPRP
;
A
#
# COMPACT_ATOMS: atom_id res chain seq x y z
N ASP A 1 -17.16 -0.92 -5.66
CA ASP A 1 -17.91 0.30 -5.99
C ASP A 1 -19.04 0.48 -4.97
N ARG A 2 -18.97 1.48 -4.08
CA ARG A 2 -19.88 1.69 -2.95
C ARG A 2 -20.04 3.18 -2.65
N ASN A 3 -21.22 3.60 -2.19
CA ASN A 3 -21.47 4.98 -1.72
C ASN A 3 -21.15 5.11 -0.22
N ARG A 4 -21.13 6.35 0.29
CA ARG A 4 -20.85 6.68 1.70
C ARG A 4 -21.79 6.03 2.70
N ILE A 5 -23.04 5.74 2.32
CA ILE A 5 -23.99 5.06 3.21
C ILE A 5 -23.53 3.62 3.40
N ALA A 6 -23.27 2.91 2.29
CA ALA A 6 -22.77 1.55 2.33
C ALA A 6 -21.41 1.45 3.04
N LEU A 7 -20.50 2.39 2.77
CA LEU A 7 -19.18 2.42 3.42
C LEU A 7 -19.28 2.63 4.94
N GLN A 8 -20.12 3.54 5.43
CA GLN A 8 -20.33 3.71 6.88
C GLN A 8 -20.86 2.44 7.54
N MET A 9 -21.79 1.75 6.88
CA MET A 9 -22.32 0.49 7.39
C MET A 9 -21.27 -0.64 7.37
N ASP A 10 -20.42 -0.70 6.34
CA ASP A 10 -19.32 -1.66 6.30
C ASP A 10 -18.32 -1.42 7.45
N ILE A 11 -17.98 -0.15 7.73
CA ILE A 11 -17.08 0.24 8.83
C ILE A 11 -17.64 -0.23 10.18
N LEU A 12 -18.94 0.01 10.43
CA LEU A 12 -19.61 -0.48 11.63
C LEU A 12 -19.62 -2.02 11.68
N GLY A 13 -19.89 -2.67 10.54
CA GLY A 13 -19.88 -4.12 10.41
C GLY A 13 -18.52 -4.73 10.77
N ILE A 14 -17.43 -4.28 10.14
CA ILE A 14 -16.09 -4.80 10.44
C ILE A 14 -15.68 -4.54 11.89
N SER A 15 -16.07 -3.39 12.45
CA SER A 15 -15.79 -3.07 13.85
C SER A 15 -16.57 -3.97 14.80
N ALA A 16 -17.82 -4.32 14.47
CA ALA A 16 -18.61 -5.26 15.26
C ALA A 16 -18.01 -6.68 15.23
N PHE A 17 -17.37 -7.07 14.13
CA PHE A 17 -16.60 -8.31 14.02
C PHE A 17 -15.22 -8.27 14.72
N GLY A 18 -14.87 -7.15 15.38
CA GLY A 18 -13.62 -7.02 16.12
C GLY A 18 -12.39 -6.70 15.25
N MET A 19 -12.59 -6.27 14.00
CA MET A 19 -11.50 -5.75 13.17
C MET A 19 -11.05 -4.39 13.71
N ASN A 20 -9.74 -4.21 13.83
CA ASN A 20 -9.14 -3.01 14.43
C ASN A 20 -8.29 -2.21 13.43
N ASN A 21 -8.24 -2.61 12.15
CA ASN A 21 -7.45 -1.93 11.13
C ASN A 21 -8.28 -1.83 9.84
N ILE A 22 -8.10 -0.75 9.09
CA ILE A 22 -8.74 -0.55 7.79
C ILE A 22 -7.75 0.13 6.85
N LEU A 23 -7.73 -0.25 5.58
CA LEU A 23 -6.97 0.42 4.53
C LEU A 23 -7.95 1.14 3.59
N CYS A 24 -7.87 2.47 3.52
CA CYS A 24 -8.78 3.29 2.73
C CYS A 24 -8.24 3.52 1.31
N LEU A 25 -8.94 2.97 0.31
CA LEU A 25 -8.56 3.02 -1.10
C LEU A 25 -9.66 3.68 -1.93
N SER A 26 -9.28 4.35 -3.02
CA SER A 26 -10.24 4.80 -4.04
C SER A 26 -10.77 3.62 -4.87
N GLY A 27 -9.96 2.55 -4.98
CA GLY A 27 -10.21 1.41 -5.85
C GLY A 27 -9.74 1.65 -7.28
N ASP A 28 -9.73 0.58 -8.07
CA ASP A 28 -9.42 0.62 -9.50
C ASP A 28 -10.68 0.92 -10.32
N PRO A 29 -10.53 1.40 -11.58
CA PRO A 29 -11.64 1.55 -12.51
C PRO A 29 -12.43 0.24 -12.67
N VAL A 30 -13.77 0.36 -12.68
CA VAL A 30 -14.70 -0.80 -12.82
C VAL A 30 -14.43 -1.61 -14.10
N SER A 31 -13.92 -0.97 -15.15
CA SER A 31 -13.52 -1.60 -16.41
C SER A 31 -12.42 -2.66 -16.26
N PHE A 32 -11.67 -2.66 -15.15
CA PHE A 32 -10.64 -3.68 -14.89
C PHE A 32 -11.21 -4.97 -14.28
N GLY A 33 -12.46 -4.93 -13.80
CA GLY A 33 -13.16 -6.06 -13.23
C GLY A 33 -13.85 -6.97 -14.26
N ASN A 34 -14.56 -7.98 -13.77
CA ASN A 34 -15.34 -8.92 -14.58
C ASN A 34 -16.75 -8.42 -14.95
N GLN A 35 -17.07 -7.18 -14.62
CA GLN A 35 -18.34 -6.50 -14.92
C GLN A 35 -18.06 -5.10 -15.46
N PRO A 36 -17.39 -4.97 -16.61
CA PRO A 36 -16.95 -3.67 -17.13
C PRO A 36 -18.10 -2.73 -17.49
N GLU A 37 -19.32 -3.25 -17.68
CA GLU A 37 -20.52 -2.48 -17.98
C GLU A 37 -21.21 -1.91 -16.73
N ALA A 38 -20.76 -2.27 -15.53
CA ALA A 38 -21.34 -1.75 -14.29
C ALA A 38 -21.08 -0.24 -14.16
N LYS A 39 -22.10 0.49 -13.68
CA LYS A 39 -21.99 1.94 -13.47
C LYS A 39 -21.14 2.21 -12.23
N PRO A 40 -20.10 3.06 -12.32
CA PRO A 40 -19.31 3.42 -11.17
C PRO A 40 -20.06 4.44 -10.29
N VAL A 41 -19.92 4.30 -8.97
CA VAL A 41 -20.52 5.17 -7.95
C VAL A 41 -19.65 6.39 -7.69
N PHE A 42 -18.32 6.22 -7.59
CA PHE A 42 -17.32 7.29 -7.38
C PHE A 42 -17.70 8.34 -6.30
N ASP A 43 -18.37 7.94 -5.23
CA ASP A 43 -18.90 8.89 -4.23
C ASP A 43 -17.79 9.53 -3.37
N LEU A 44 -16.75 8.74 -3.01
CA LEU A 44 -15.63 9.21 -2.20
C LEU A 44 -14.30 8.75 -2.80
N ASN A 45 -13.31 9.63 -2.82
CA ASN A 45 -11.92 9.23 -2.99
C ASN A 45 -11.31 8.75 -1.66
N SER A 46 -10.12 8.14 -1.71
CA SER A 46 -9.44 7.63 -0.50
C SER A 46 -9.16 8.68 0.58
N THR A 47 -8.90 9.96 0.23
CA THR A 47 -8.68 11.01 1.26
C THR A 47 -9.98 11.32 2.00
N GLN A 48 -11.08 11.45 1.26
CA GLN A 48 -12.41 11.65 1.84
C GLN A 48 -12.84 10.44 2.67
N PHE A 49 -12.51 9.23 2.21
CA PHE A 49 -12.82 8.01 2.95
C PHE A 49 -12.05 7.93 4.29
N ILE A 50 -10.76 8.28 4.31
CA ILE A 50 -9.97 8.39 5.55
C ILE A 50 -10.64 9.36 6.53
N LYS A 51 -11.05 10.53 6.05
CA LYS A 51 -11.71 11.55 6.87
C LYS A 51 -13.02 11.00 7.47
N MET A 52 -13.83 10.32 6.67
CA MET A 52 -15.08 9.70 7.13
C MET A 52 -14.83 8.66 8.23
N VAL A 53 -13.84 7.77 8.05
CA VAL A 53 -13.46 6.79 9.08
C VAL A 53 -12.99 7.50 10.35
N LYS A 54 -12.19 8.56 10.22
CA LYS A 54 -11.71 9.35 11.36
C LYS A 54 -12.87 9.97 12.14
N VAL A 55 -13.86 10.57 11.47
CA VAL A 55 -15.03 11.17 12.13
C VAL A 55 -15.84 10.11 12.87
N LEU A 56 -16.10 8.95 12.25
CA LEU A 56 -16.80 7.84 12.91
C LEU A 56 -16.06 7.37 14.18
N ARG A 57 -14.73 7.26 14.11
CA ARG A 57 -13.87 6.77 15.20
C ARG A 57 -13.69 7.80 16.32
N ASP A 58 -13.36 9.04 15.98
CA ASP A 58 -12.90 10.06 16.93
C ASP A 58 -14.05 10.94 17.42
N GLU A 59 -15.05 11.21 16.57
CA GLU A 59 -16.20 12.07 16.91
C GLU A 59 -17.47 11.29 17.23
N LYS A 60 -17.50 9.97 16.96
CA LYS A 60 -18.66 9.10 17.18
C LYS A 60 -19.92 9.62 16.47
N LYS A 61 -19.75 10.10 15.24
CA LYS A 61 -20.83 10.63 14.40
C LYS A 61 -20.80 10.02 13.01
N PHE A 62 -21.98 9.87 12.43
CA PHE A 62 -22.15 9.65 11.01
C PHE A 62 -21.86 10.93 10.21
N GLU A 63 -21.69 10.80 8.90
CA GLU A 63 -21.44 11.93 7.98
C GLU A 63 -22.54 13.01 8.01
N ASN A 64 -23.77 12.64 8.35
CA ASN A 64 -24.88 13.59 8.52
C ASN A 64 -24.84 14.34 9.87
N GLY A 65 -23.86 14.04 10.73
CA GLY A 65 -23.69 14.64 12.05
C GLY A 65 -24.45 13.94 13.18
N GLU A 66 -25.26 12.92 12.88
CA GLU A 66 -25.98 12.16 13.90
C GLU A 66 -25.01 11.31 14.74
N PRO A 67 -25.23 11.20 16.06
CA PRO A 67 -24.37 10.40 16.93
C PRO A 67 -24.56 8.90 16.67
N ILE A 68 -23.48 8.14 16.73
CA ILE A 68 -23.52 6.67 16.71
C ILE A 68 -24.05 6.18 18.05
N SER A 69 -25.13 5.40 18.03
CA SER A 69 -25.60 4.69 19.21
C SER A 69 -24.67 3.51 19.54
N GLY A 70 -24.38 3.29 20.82
CA GLY A 70 -23.48 2.22 21.24
C GLY A 70 -21.99 2.61 21.18
N LYS A 71 -21.13 1.71 20.67
CA LYS A 71 -19.68 1.87 20.68
C LYS A 71 -19.17 2.38 19.33
N GLU A 72 -18.28 3.35 19.36
CA GLU A 72 -17.57 3.85 18.18
C GLU A 72 -16.63 2.80 17.57
N PRO A 73 -16.42 2.80 16.24
CA PRO A 73 -15.35 2.03 15.62
C PRO A 73 -14.00 2.43 16.20
N ARG A 74 -13.13 1.46 16.51
CA ARG A 74 -11.74 1.72 16.95
C ARG A 74 -10.76 1.15 15.93
N LEU A 75 -10.62 1.88 14.82
CA LEU A 75 -9.83 1.45 13.67
C LEU A 75 -8.51 2.22 13.58
N PHE A 76 -7.42 1.50 13.33
CA PHE A 76 -6.16 2.04 12.86
C PHE A 76 -6.27 2.27 11.35
N ILE A 77 -6.17 3.53 10.92
CA ILE A 77 -6.56 3.98 9.58
C ILE A 77 -5.35 3.99 8.67
N GLY A 78 -5.42 3.21 7.60
CA GLY A 78 -4.38 3.08 6.60
C GLY A 78 -4.67 3.88 5.35
N ALA A 79 -3.62 4.41 4.74
CA ALA A 79 -3.62 4.97 3.40
C ALA A 79 -2.59 4.27 2.51
N VAL A 80 -2.72 4.43 1.20
CA VAL A 80 -1.69 4.07 0.23
C VAL A 80 -1.01 5.31 -0.32
N ALA A 81 0.30 5.24 -0.51
CA ALA A 81 1.08 6.24 -1.22
C ALA A 81 1.91 5.59 -2.32
N ASN A 82 2.06 6.27 -3.45
CA ASN A 82 3.00 5.85 -4.47
C ASN A 82 4.25 6.76 -4.42
N PRO A 83 5.43 6.25 -4.03
CA PRO A 83 6.67 7.02 -4.00
C PRO A 83 7.15 7.53 -5.36
N PHE A 84 6.60 7.00 -6.46
CA PHE A 84 7.06 7.26 -7.82
C PHE A 84 6.04 8.01 -8.68
N ALA A 85 4.89 8.39 -8.12
CA ALA A 85 3.90 9.19 -8.86
C ALA A 85 4.41 10.62 -9.06
N GLU A 86 4.19 11.17 -10.26
CA GLU A 86 4.58 12.53 -10.57
C GLU A 86 3.50 13.53 -10.09
N PRO A 87 3.87 14.73 -9.59
CA PRO A 87 2.92 15.68 -8.99
C PRO A 87 1.78 16.15 -9.90
N GLN A 88 1.91 15.97 -11.22
CA GLN A 88 0.92 16.41 -12.21
C GLN A 88 -0.17 15.35 -12.47
N GLU A 89 0.00 14.14 -11.95
CA GLU A 89 -0.99 13.10 -12.10
C GLU A 89 -2.10 13.28 -11.07
N HIS A 90 -3.35 13.34 -11.52
CA HIS A 90 -4.54 13.52 -10.68
C HIS A 90 -4.66 12.49 -9.53
N GLU A 91 -3.94 11.37 -9.59
CA GLU A 91 -3.92 10.32 -8.57
C GLU A 91 -2.72 10.40 -7.60
N SER A 92 -1.77 11.32 -7.84
CA SER A 92 -0.58 11.55 -7.00
C SER A 92 -0.91 12.36 -5.75
N VAL A 93 -1.85 11.88 -4.94
CA VAL A 93 -2.18 12.54 -3.67
C VAL A 93 -0.95 12.55 -2.79
N HIS A 94 -0.46 13.76 -2.46
CA HIS A 94 0.69 13.94 -1.59
C HIS A 94 0.44 13.19 -0.26
N PRO A 95 1.38 12.39 0.25
CA PRO A 95 1.16 11.60 1.47
C PRO A 95 0.75 12.49 2.66
N GLY A 96 1.21 13.74 2.70
CA GLY A 96 0.81 14.73 3.69
C GLY A 96 -0.70 14.99 3.73
N GLU A 97 -1.42 14.95 2.60
CA GLU A 97 -2.87 15.10 2.57
C GLU A 97 -3.60 13.93 3.25
N LYS A 98 -3.10 12.70 3.06
CA LYS A 98 -3.63 11.51 3.73
C LYS A 98 -3.40 11.57 5.24
N VAL A 99 -2.21 12.02 5.65
CA VAL A 99 -1.87 12.23 7.06
C VAL A 99 -2.79 13.30 7.66
N ALA A 100 -2.98 14.43 6.99
CA ALA A 100 -3.87 15.49 7.44
C ALA A 100 -5.33 15.03 7.54
N ALA A 101 -5.77 14.15 6.64
CA ALA A 101 -7.12 13.59 6.67
C ALA A 101 -7.36 12.61 7.85
N GLY A 102 -6.30 12.04 8.42
CA GLY A 102 -6.42 11.14 9.58
C GLY A 102 -5.77 9.78 9.48
N ALA A 103 -4.95 9.50 8.46
CA ALA A 103 -4.25 8.23 8.37
C ALA A 103 -3.29 8.07 9.56
N ASP A 104 -3.24 6.86 10.13
CA ASP A 104 -2.29 6.48 11.17
C ASP A 104 -1.10 5.69 10.59
N PHE A 105 -1.29 5.05 9.44
CA PHE A 105 -0.22 4.40 8.68
C PHE A 105 -0.36 4.57 7.17
N ILE A 106 0.76 4.42 6.47
CA ILE A 106 0.86 4.45 5.01
C ILE A 106 1.51 3.16 4.56
N GLN A 107 0.90 2.48 3.59
CA GLN A 107 1.54 1.43 2.80
C GLN A 107 1.99 2.01 1.47
N THR A 108 3.25 1.79 1.11
CA THR A 108 3.71 2.19 -0.23
C THR A 108 3.40 1.09 -1.25
N LEU A 109 3.34 1.47 -2.53
CA LEU A 109 3.48 0.49 -3.61
C LEU A 109 4.86 -0.20 -3.55
N ALA A 110 5.00 -1.28 -4.33
CA ALA A 110 6.23 -2.06 -4.38
C ALA A 110 7.43 -1.20 -4.77
N VAL A 111 8.48 -1.25 -3.95
CA VAL A 111 9.72 -0.51 -4.17
C VAL A 111 10.71 -1.38 -4.93
N TYR A 112 11.14 -0.92 -6.10
CA TYR A 112 12.23 -1.54 -6.87
C TYR A 112 13.39 -0.57 -7.10
N ASN A 113 13.11 0.72 -7.24
CA ASN A 113 14.11 1.77 -7.31
C ASN A 113 14.36 2.40 -5.93
N ILE A 114 15.39 1.89 -5.24
CA ILE A 114 15.80 2.38 -3.91
C ILE A 114 16.23 3.84 -3.93
N GLU A 115 16.89 4.30 -5.00
CA GLU A 115 17.37 5.69 -5.09
C GLU A 115 16.19 6.68 -5.14
N LYS A 116 15.22 6.44 -6.02
CA LYS A 116 14.01 7.25 -6.09
C LYS A 116 13.19 7.17 -4.80
N PHE A 117 13.11 6.00 -4.19
CA PHE A 117 12.43 5.84 -2.91
C PHE A 117 13.08 6.66 -1.79
N ASN A 118 14.41 6.72 -1.74
CA ASN A 118 15.14 7.55 -0.79
C ASN A 118 14.82 9.03 -0.96
N LYS A 119 14.78 9.53 -2.20
CA LYS A 119 14.37 10.91 -2.51
C LYS A 119 12.94 11.21 -2.04
N TRP A 120 12.01 10.26 -2.23
CA TRP A 120 10.65 10.40 -1.68
C TRP A 120 10.65 10.42 -0.15
N MET A 121 11.46 9.57 0.49
CA MET A 121 11.59 9.56 1.96
C MET A 121 12.25 10.83 2.51
N GLU A 122 13.12 11.51 1.77
CA GLU A 122 13.65 12.83 2.13
C GLU A 122 12.53 13.88 2.25
N LEU A 123 11.58 13.90 1.31
CA LEU A 123 10.41 14.78 1.37
C LEU A 123 9.53 14.45 2.58
N VAL A 124 9.22 13.17 2.76
CA VAL A 124 8.47 12.65 3.92
C VAL A 124 9.14 13.03 5.25
N ARG A 125 10.48 13.01 5.31
CA ARG A 125 11.24 13.42 6.49
C ARG A 125 11.27 14.92 6.67
N GLY A 126 11.47 15.68 5.61
CA GLY A 126 11.47 17.15 5.60
C GLY A 126 10.18 17.74 6.16
N GLU A 127 9.03 17.11 5.89
CA GLU A 127 7.73 17.51 6.43
C GLU A 127 7.38 16.87 7.80
N GLY A 128 8.25 16.00 8.32
CA GLY A 128 8.04 15.29 9.57
C GLY A 128 6.91 14.25 9.53
N LEU A 129 6.47 13.80 8.35
CA LEU A 129 5.35 12.86 8.20
C LEU A 129 5.65 11.50 8.85
N HIS A 130 6.87 10.99 8.71
CA HIS A 130 7.34 9.74 9.35
C HIS A 130 7.24 9.75 10.89
N LYS A 131 7.13 10.93 11.52
CA LYS A 131 6.92 11.07 12.98
C LYS A 131 5.44 11.06 13.35
N LYS A 132 4.55 11.34 12.39
CA LYS A 132 3.09 11.41 12.57
C LYS A 132 2.42 10.08 12.26
N VAL A 133 2.94 9.33 11.29
CA VAL A 133 2.36 8.05 10.83
C VAL A 133 3.40 6.95 10.69
N LYS A 134 2.96 5.70 10.73
CA LYS A 134 3.83 4.54 10.44
C LYS A 134 3.91 4.31 8.94
N ILE A 135 5.12 4.24 8.38
CA ILE A 135 5.31 4.00 6.95
C ILE A 135 5.78 2.56 6.76
N LEU A 136 5.01 1.79 5.98
CA LEU A 136 5.30 0.42 5.61
C LEU A 136 5.74 0.40 4.14
N ALA A 137 7.01 0.08 3.92
CA ALA A 137 7.54 0.00 2.57
C ALA A 137 7.10 -1.31 1.89
N GLY A 138 6.46 -1.18 0.73
CA GLY A 138 5.92 -2.29 -0.05
C GLY A 138 7.00 -3.07 -0.79
N ILE A 139 6.90 -4.40 -0.79
CA ILE A 139 7.75 -5.32 -1.56
C ILE A 139 6.90 -6.38 -2.22
N THR A 140 7.14 -6.61 -3.51
CA THR A 140 6.59 -7.73 -4.27
C THR A 140 7.73 -8.51 -4.91
N PRO A 141 7.98 -9.78 -4.53
CA PRO A 141 9.00 -10.59 -5.18
C PRO A 141 8.66 -10.83 -6.65
N ILE A 142 9.51 -10.35 -7.58
CA ILE A 142 9.29 -10.58 -9.01
C ILE A 142 10.00 -11.86 -9.44
N THR A 143 9.19 -12.86 -9.80
CA THR A 143 9.69 -14.19 -10.21
C THR A 143 9.59 -14.45 -11.71
N SER A 144 9.42 -13.39 -12.50
CA SER A 144 9.34 -13.46 -13.97
C SER A 144 9.87 -12.18 -14.62
N ALA A 145 10.85 -12.30 -15.52
CA ALA A 145 11.36 -11.16 -16.29
C ALA A 145 10.28 -10.56 -17.22
N ALA A 146 9.37 -11.40 -17.73
CA ALA A 146 8.24 -10.94 -18.54
C ALA A 146 7.24 -10.16 -17.69
N ALA A 147 6.93 -10.65 -16.49
CA ALA A 147 6.08 -9.92 -15.54
C ALA A 147 6.72 -8.59 -15.12
N ALA A 148 8.03 -8.58 -14.83
CA ALA A 148 8.78 -7.36 -14.50
C ALA A 148 8.64 -6.31 -15.61
N ARG A 149 8.83 -6.72 -16.87
CA ARG A 149 8.68 -5.83 -18.04
C ARG A 149 7.24 -5.35 -18.21
N TYR A 150 6.26 -6.23 -18.00
CA TYR A 150 4.85 -5.85 -18.04
C TYR A 150 4.54 -4.79 -16.97
N MET A 151 4.92 -5.04 -15.71
CA MET A 151 4.72 -4.09 -14.61
C MET A 151 5.36 -2.74 -14.91
N LYS A 152 6.61 -2.72 -15.39
CA LYS A 152 7.32 -1.50 -15.78
C LYS A 152 6.58 -0.67 -16.84
N THR A 153 5.90 -1.33 -17.79
CA THR A 153 5.35 -0.67 -18.98
C THR A 153 3.84 -0.46 -18.95
N LYS A 154 3.12 -1.18 -18.08
CA LYS A 154 1.65 -1.22 -18.05
C LYS A 154 1.05 -0.81 -16.72
N ILE A 155 1.81 -0.85 -15.62
CA ILE A 155 1.32 -0.35 -14.33
C ILE A 155 1.76 1.10 -14.22
N PRO A 156 0.82 2.06 -14.12
CA PRO A 156 1.15 3.47 -13.91
C PRO A 156 2.04 3.63 -12.68
N ASN A 157 3.04 4.51 -12.79
CA ASN A 157 3.89 4.91 -11.66
C ASN A 157 4.61 3.76 -10.97
N MET A 158 4.97 2.74 -11.74
CA MET A 158 5.80 1.63 -11.31
C MET A 158 7.22 1.82 -11.86
N ASP A 159 8.18 2.11 -11.00
CA ASP A 159 9.56 2.29 -11.41
C ASP A 159 10.38 1.02 -11.16
N ILE A 160 10.64 0.25 -12.23
CA ILE A 160 11.48 -0.95 -12.21
C ILE A 160 12.77 -0.68 -13.01
N PRO A 161 13.94 -0.61 -12.34
CA PRO A 161 15.23 -0.50 -13.01
C PRO A 161 15.46 -1.63 -14.03
N ASP A 162 16.06 -1.32 -15.19
CA ASP A 162 16.37 -2.34 -16.21
C ASP A 162 17.31 -3.43 -15.68
N GLU A 163 18.18 -3.09 -14.73
CA GLU A 163 19.08 -4.03 -14.07
C GLU A 163 18.32 -5.20 -13.42
N ILE A 164 17.17 -4.95 -12.77
CA ILE A 164 16.35 -6.00 -12.16
C ILE A 164 15.83 -6.95 -13.24
N ILE A 165 15.37 -6.41 -14.36
CA ILE A 165 14.85 -7.20 -15.48
C ILE A 165 15.98 -8.03 -16.11
N GLU A 166 17.17 -7.44 -16.29
CA GLU A 166 18.33 -8.13 -16.85
C GLU A 166 18.87 -9.23 -15.92
N ARG A 167 18.89 -9.02 -14.59
CA ARG A 167 19.21 -10.07 -13.62
C ARG A 167 18.30 -11.27 -13.77
N LEU A 168 16.98 -11.04 -13.86
CA LEU A 168 16.00 -12.10 -14.06
C LEU A 168 16.11 -12.81 -15.42
N ARG A 169 16.67 -12.17 -16.46
CA ARG A 169 16.86 -12.82 -17.78
C ARG A 169 18.11 -13.69 -17.86
N LYS A 170 19.12 -13.43 -17.04
CA LYS A 170 20.42 -14.13 -17.08
C LYS A 170 20.39 -15.52 -16.46
N VAL A 171 19.35 -15.84 -15.69
CA VAL A 171 19.14 -17.15 -15.08
C VAL A 171 18.67 -18.19 -16.11
N ARG A 172 18.96 -19.47 -15.85
CA ARG A 172 18.84 -20.52 -16.87
C ARG A 172 17.46 -21.17 -16.93
N ASN A 173 16.74 -21.19 -15.82
CA ASN A 173 15.46 -21.88 -15.67
C ASN A 173 14.54 -21.13 -14.70
N ARG A 174 13.33 -21.66 -14.52
CA ARG A 174 12.27 -21.04 -13.70
C ARG A 174 12.63 -21.04 -12.22
N GLU A 175 13.25 -22.10 -11.73
CA GLU A 175 13.65 -22.25 -10.33
C GLU A 175 14.69 -21.18 -9.97
N GLU A 176 15.73 -21.02 -10.79
CA GLU A 176 16.73 -19.96 -10.60
C GLU A 176 16.13 -18.55 -10.71
N MET A 177 15.13 -18.34 -11.55
CA MET A 177 14.43 -17.07 -11.66
C MET A 177 13.62 -16.72 -10.40
N ILE A 178 13.01 -17.74 -9.78
CA ILE A 178 12.32 -17.58 -8.49
C ILE A 178 13.34 -17.22 -7.41
N GLU A 179 14.45 -17.95 -7.34
CA GLU A 179 15.53 -17.68 -6.38
C GLU A 179 16.14 -16.29 -6.53
N GLU A 180 16.38 -15.85 -7.77
CA GLU A 180 16.88 -14.50 -8.05
C GLU A 180 15.85 -13.43 -7.67
N GLY A 181 14.56 -13.68 -7.92
CA GLY A 181 13.48 -12.80 -7.47
C GLY A 181 13.38 -12.66 -5.95
N ILE A 182 13.57 -13.77 -5.22
CA ILE A 182 13.65 -13.77 -3.75
C ILE A 182 14.89 -12.99 -3.28
N LYS A 183 16.03 -13.22 -3.92
CA LYS A 183 17.29 -12.52 -3.61
C LYS A 183 17.15 -11.01 -3.78
N ILE A 184 16.57 -10.56 -4.90
CA ILE A 184 16.27 -9.14 -5.15
C ILE A 184 15.36 -8.60 -4.04
N ALA A 185 14.28 -9.31 -3.67
CA ALA A 185 13.39 -8.87 -2.60
C ALA A 185 14.12 -8.73 -1.25
N ILE A 186 14.99 -9.68 -0.90
CA ILE A 186 15.81 -9.65 0.34
C ILE A 186 16.76 -8.45 0.32
N GLU A 187 17.48 -8.24 -0.78
CA GLU A 187 18.38 -7.09 -0.95
C GLU A 187 17.61 -5.77 -0.76
N THR A 188 16.45 -5.62 -1.41
CA THR A 188 15.60 -4.43 -1.28
C THR A 188 15.11 -4.25 0.16
N ILE A 189 14.65 -5.32 0.83
CA ILE A 189 14.21 -5.27 2.24
C ILE A 189 15.33 -4.77 3.15
N ASN A 190 16.56 -5.27 2.98
CA ASN A 190 17.68 -4.86 3.82
C ASN A 190 17.97 -3.36 3.67
N HIS A 191 17.99 -2.84 2.44
CA HIS A 191 18.14 -1.40 2.21
C HIS A 191 16.98 -0.59 2.81
N LEU A 192 15.73 -1.02 2.61
CA LEU A 192 14.55 -0.31 3.12
C LEU A 192 14.54 -0.19 4.65
N ARG A 193 15.02 -1.22 5.35
CA ARG A 193 15.08 -1.24 6.82
C ARG A 193 16.10 -0.27 7.40
N GLU A 194 17.11 0.11 6.62
CA GLU A 194 18.13 1.09 7.01
C GLU A 194 17.63 2.53 6.84
N ILE A 195 16.54 2.75 6.10
CA ILE A 195 15.99 4.08 5.84
C ILE A 195 15.24 4.59 7.08
N GLU A 196 15.71 5.71 7.62
CA GLU A 196 15.03 6.42 8.71
C GLU A 196 13.58 6.77 8.31
N GLY A 197 12.65 6.41 9.20
CA GLY A 197 11.21 6.67 9.04
C GLY A 197 10.41 5.46 8.55
N ILE A 198 11.07 4.39 8.10
CA ILE A 198 10.40 3.12 7.81
C ILE A 198 10.09 2.39 9.10
N ALA A 199 8.80 2.12 9.32
CA ALA A 199 8.30 1.41 10.50
C ALA A 199 8.17 -0.10 10.27
N GLY A 200 8.19 -0.56 9.02
CA GLY A 200 8.08 -1.97 8.68
C GLY A 200 8.03 -2.22 7.18
N ILE A 201 7.91 -3.50 6.82
CA ILE A 201 7.84 -3.97 5.43
C ILE A 201 6.45 -4.59 5.19
N HIS A 202 5.82 -4.21 4.09
CA HIS A 202 4.59 -4.79 3.59
C HIS A 202 4.89 -5.71 2.41
N ILE A 203 4.83 -7.03 2.64
CA ILE A 203 5.12 -8.03 1.60
C ILE A 203 3.81 -8.39 0.88
N MET A 204 3.79 -8.19 -0.43
CA MET A 204 2.69 -8.57 -1.32
C MET A 204 3.14 -9.73 -2.18
N THR A 205 2.46 -10.87 -2.07
CA THR A 205 2.73 -12.03 -2.90
C THR A 205 1.64 -12.17 -3.95
N LEU A 206 1.99 -12.02 -5.23
CA LEU A 206 1.08 -12.20 -6.36
C LEU A 206 0.75 -13.70 -6.54
N GLN A 207 -0.01 -14.29 -5.62
CA GLN A 207 -0.33 -15.73 -5.57
C GLN A 207 0.90 -16.63 -5.37
N ARG A 208 1.89 -16.11 -4.65
CA ARG A 208 3.17 -16.76 -4.35
C ARG A 208 3.46 -16.77 -2.86
N GLU A 209 2.43 -17.05 -2.06
CA GLU A 209 2.46 -17.00 -0.59
C GLU A 209 3.50 -17.96 -0.01
N GLU A 210 3.84 -19.02 -0.74
CA GLU A 210 4.88 -19.99 -0.33
C GLU A 210 6.28 -19.38 -0.25
N LEU A 211 6.49 -18.19 -0.84
CA LEU A 211 7.76 -17.46 -0.76
C LEU A 211 7.94 -16.71 0.57
N ILE A 212 6.86 -16.40 1.28
CA ILE A 212 6.87 -15.54 2.48
C ILE A 212 7.78 -16.13 3.58
N PRO A 213 7.66 -17.42 3.98
CA PRO A 213 8.48 -17.96 5.06
C PRO A 213 9.98 -17.86 4.78
N LYS A 214 10.40 -18.11 3.53
CA LYS A 214 11.80 -18.04 3.11
C LYS A 214 12.33 -16.60 3.17
N ILE A 215 11.57 -15.64 2.63
CA ILE A 215 11.94 -14.22 2.68
C ILE A 215 12.07 -13.77 4.14
N CYS A 216 11.02 -13.96 4.94
CA CYS A 216 10.98 -13.52 6.33
C CYS A 216 12.08 -14.15 7.19
N SER A 217 12.34 -15.46 7.04
CA SER A 217 13.40 -16.12 7.81
C SER A 217 14.78 -15.60 7.43
N THR A 218 15.02 -15.32 6.14
CA THR A 218 16.33 -14.85 5.67
C THR A 218 16.65 -13.42 6.16
N VAL A 219 15.65 -12.55 6.23
CA VAL A 219 15.82 -11.17 6.74
C VAL A 219 15.64 -11.06 8.26
N GLY A 220 15.46 -12.17 8.98
CA GLY A 220 15.28 -12.17 10.43
C GLY A 220 13.96 -11.54 10.90
N LEU A 221 12.91 -11.63 10.09
CA LEU A 221 11.53 -11.24 10.44
C LEU A 221 10.68 -12.43 10.92
N HIS A 222 11.26 -13.63 10.97
CA HIS A 222 10.63 -14.85 11.48
C HIS A 222 11.59 -15.62 12.43
N PRO A 223 11.13 -16.07 13.63
CA PRO A 223 9.82 -15.78 14.24
C PRO A 223 9.63 -14.29 14.50
N ARG A 224 8.38 -13.87 14.74
CA ARG A 224 8.04 -12.45 14.94
C ARG A 224 8.95 -11.87 16.05
N PRO A 225 9.74 -10.82 15.74
CA PRO A 225 10.61 -10.17 16.73
C PRO A 225 9.81 -9.47 17.83
#